data_AF-A0A318HB80-F1
#
_entry.id   AF-A0A318HB80-F1
#
_cell.length_a   1.000
_cell.length_b   1.000
_cell.length_c   1.000
_cell.angle_alpha   90.00
_cell.angle_beta   90.00
_cell.angle_gamma   90.00
#
_symmetry.space_group_name_H-M   'P 1'
#
loop_
_entity.id
_entity.type
_entity.pdbx_description
1 polymer ?
#
loop_
_entity_poly.entity_id
_entity_poly.type
_entity_poly.pdbx_seq_one_letter_code
_entity_poly.pdbx_strand_id
1 'polypeptide(L)'
;MTSSAGGVDLDPTASHTWNLFVDWCTATGHIALPAQPETLAEFLADHPARVSTHRRRVTAINSAHRQSGFSEPGRSQAVHAALTTRRHERLQTVADVLDEAIRQLPISGWPHGLFGRRDALILTLVAAGLTYAEIARLRRGDLRRHGHELVIDSDRKWRLGTDGDPRERGPAAVHDRWSRVQEILDGYPTIRVLAHYFEHPPETAADRPAPFLSVVTAEQPLIVSIDRWGYTPLRPTPMTEQSIAAITRTQVSGQAPTHRHRTPLPRPIIDAKVRAACEDGDETVTLDPRYYRRGVTARRRAQAWLTTVGDELDGVASRAEELLEQLAGIVGEAYNEPTD
;
A
#
# COMPACT_ATOMS: atom_id res chain seq x y z
N MET A 1 -51.27 3.09 30.63
CA MET A 1 -50.96 1.78 31.25
C MET A 1 -49.46 1.55 31.12
N THR A 2 -48.73 1.92 32.17
CA THR A 2 -47.28 1.79 32.30
C THR A 2 -46.94 0.35 32.65
N SER A 3 -46.45 -0.41 31.66
CA SER A 3 -45.92 -1.76 31.90
C SER A 3 -44.48 -1.66 32.38
N SER A 4 -44.27 -2.11 33.61
CA SER A 4 -42.99 -2.12 34.32
C SER A 4 -41.99 -3.05 33.63
N ALA A 5 -40.90 -2.51 33.10
CA ALA A 5 -39.77 -3.31 32.64
C ALA A 5 -39.06 -3.89 33.87
N GLY A 6 -39.13 -5.21 34.02
CA GLY A 6 -38.40 -5.93 35.07
C GLY A 6 -36.92 -5.58 35.01
N GLY A 7 -36.37 -5.08 36.12
CA GLY A 7 -34.97 -4.71 36.24
C GLY A 7 -34.07 -5.92 35.99
N VAL A 8 -33.32 -5.86 34.90
CA VAL A 8 -32.26 -6.83 34.59
C VAL A 8 -31.06 -6.48 35.47
N ASP A 9 -30.65 -7.38 36.36
CA ASP A 9 -29.55 -7.15 37.30
C ASP A 9 -28.20 -7.49 36.63
N LEU A 10 -27.60 -6.47 36.00
CA LEU A 10 -26.34 -6.58 35.26
C LEU A 10 -25.21 -5.81 35.97
N ASP A 11 -23.99 -6.36 35.94
CA ASP A 11 -22.76 -5.64 36.29
C ASP A 11 -22.71 -4.25 35.62
N PRO A 12 -22.15 -3.18 36.23
CA PRO A 12 -22.25 -1.81 35.71
C PRO A 12 -21.79 -1.65 34.27
N THR A 13 -20.78 -2.40 33.83
CA THR A 13 -20.28 -2.35 32.44
C THR A 13 -21.28 -3.01 31.47
N ALA A 14 -21.93 -4.08 31.91
CA ALA A 14 -22.98 -4.77 31.15
C ALA A 14 -24.27 -3.94 31.11
N SER A 15 -24.63 -3.28 32.22
CA SER A 15 -25.76 -2.33 32.30
C SER A 15 -25.61 -1.18 31.30
N HIS A 16 -24.43 -0.54 31.23
CA HIS A 16 -24.21 0.52 30.25
C HIS A 16 -24.36 0.03 28.80
N THR A 17 -23.84 -1.17 28.52
CA THR A 17 -23.93 -1.76 27.18
C THR A 17 -25.36 -2.13 26.80
N TRP A 18 -26.15 -2.61 27.77
CA TRP A 18 -27.56 -2.90 27.58
C TRP A 18 -28.37 -1.64 27.30
N ASN A 19 -28.14 -0.57 28.05
CA ASN A 19 -28.81 0.72 27.82
C ASN A 19 -28.50 1.26 26.41
N LEU A 20 -27.24 1.23 25.99
CA LEU A 20 -26.86 1.62 24.62
C LEU A 20 -27.62 0.82 23.56
N PHE A 21 -27.82 -0.49 23.77
CA PHE A 21 -28.57 -1.34 22.86
C PHE A 21 -30.07 -1.02 22.85
N VAL A 22 -30.67 -0.77 24.01
CA VAL A 22 -32.08 -0.38 24.16
C VAL A 22 -32.34 0.97 23.51
N ASP A 23 -31.46 1.95 23.74
CA ASP A 23 -31.56 3.29 23.15
C ASP A 23 -31.49 3.21 21.62
N TRP A 24 -30.53 2.44 21.09
CA TRP A 24 -30.42 2.22 19.64
C TRP A 24 -31.66 1.51 19.07
N CYS A 25 -32.14 0.44 19.71
CA CYS A 25 -33.37 -0.25 19.28
C CYS A 25 -34.57 0.72 19.24
N THR A 26 -34.69 1.56 20.25
CA THR A 26 -35.77 2.57 20.33
C THR A 26 -35.66 3.59 19.20
N ALA A 27 -34.45 4.05 18.89
CA ALA A 27 -34.21 5.02 17.82
C ALA A 27 -34.43 4.46 16.41
N THR A 28 -34.21 3.15 16.22
CA THR A 28 -34.27 2.47 14.91
C THR A 28 -35.57 1.68 14.70
N GLY A 29 -36.44 1.62 15.70
CA GLY A 29 -37.74 0.92 15.62
C GLY A 29 -37.66 -0.60 15.83
N HIS A 30 -36.56 -1.10 16.41
CA HIS A 30 -36.41 -2.52 16.74
C HIS A 30 -36.89 -2.85 18.16
N ILE A 31 -37.19 -4.13 18.37
CA ILE A 31 -37.55 -4.67 19.69
C ILE A 31 -36.26 -5.11 20.40
N ALA A 32 -35.97 -4.52 21.56
CA ALA A 32 -34.75 -4.83 22.33
C ALA A 32 -34.86 -6.13 23.14
N LEU A 33 -36.06 -6.55 23.52
CA LEU A 33 -36.29 -7.77 24.31
C LEU A 33 -37.69 -8.37 24.02
N PRO A 34 -37.78 -9.60 23.48
CA PRO A 34 -36.69 -10.39 22.91
C PRO A 34 -36.22 -9.79 21.57
N ALA A 35 -34.92 -9.50 21.46
CA ALA A 35 -34.30 -9.11 20.21
C ALA A 35 -34.13 -10.32 19.29
N GLN A 36 -34.34 -10.10 17.99
CA GLN A 36 -34.01 -11.10 16.98
C GLN A 36 -32.49 -11.12 16.73
N PRO A 37 -31.92 -12.28 16.33
CA PRO A 37 -30.54 -12.39 15.86
C PRO A 37 -30.10 -11.26 14.90
N GLU A 38 -30.97 -10.90 13.95
CA GLU A 38 -30.73 -9.88 12.93
C GLU A 38 -30.59 -8.49 13.56
N THR A 39 -31.41 -8.18 14.55
CA THR A 39 -31.35 -6.91 15.32
C THR A 39 -30.00 -6.75 16.04
N LEU A 40 -29.46 -7.83 16.61
CA LEU A 40 -28.14 -7.80 17.23
C LEU A 40 -27.03 -7.58 16.17
N ALA A 41 -27.16 -8.18 14.99
CA ALA A 41 -26.21 -7.98 13.91
C ALA A 41 -26.23 -6.54 13.36
N GLU A 42 -27.40 -5.90 13.31
CA GLU A 42 -27.58 -4.49 12.92
C GLU A 42 -26.94 -3.55 13.93
N PHE A 43 -27.22 -3.75 15.22
CA PHE A 43 -26.60 -2.97 16.27
C PHE A 43 -25.06 -2.99 16.22
N LEU A 44 -24.46 -4.16 16.03
CA LEU A 44 -23.00 -4.30 15.95
C LEU A 44 -22.40 -3.64 14.70
N ALA A 45 -23.16 -3.58 13.60
CA ALA A 45 -22.76 -2.93 12.37
C ALA A 45 -22.76 -1.39 12.51
N ASP A 46 -23.81 -0.83 13.11
CA ASP A 46 -23.94 0.61 13.35
C ASP A 46 -22.97 1.14 14.41
N HIS A 47 -22.41 0.24 15.23
CA HIS A 47 -21.45 0.59 16.29
C HIS A 47 -20.11 -0.13 16.08
N PRO A 48 -19.27 0.30 15.11
CA PRO A 48 -17.98 -0.32 14.84
C PRO A 48 -17.05 -0.23 16.07
N ALA A 49 -16.44 -1.35 16.43
CA ALA A 49 -15.47 -1.42 17.53
C ALA A 49 -14.47 -2.57 17.33
N ARG A 50 -13.45 -2.65 18.19
CA ARG A 50 -12.51 -3.78 18.20
C ARG A 50 -13.25 -5.09 18.53
N VAL A 51 -12.70 -6.22 18.05
CA VAL A 51 -13.29 -7.56 18.27
C VAL A 51 -13.53 -7.87 19.75
N SER A 52 -12.62 -7.46 20.64
CA SER A 52 -12.78 -7.61 22.09
C SER A 52 -13.99 -6.86 22.64
N THR A 53 -14.26 -5.66 22.11
CA THR A 53 -15.41 -4.83 22.47
C THR A 53 -16.71 -5.44 21.96
N HIS A 54 -16.75 -5.91 20.71
CA HIS A 54 -17.92 -6.60 20.15
C HIS A 54 -18.26 -7.87 20.94
N ARG A 55 -17.27 -8.69 21.32
CA ARG A 55 -17.49 -9.85 22.20
C ARG A 55 -18.12 -9.45 23.53
N ARG A 56 -17.61 -8.39 24.17
CA ARG A 56 -18.18 -7.89 25.42
C ARG A 56 -19.63 -7.42 25.26
N ARG A 57 -19.95 -6.76 24.14
CA ARG A 57 -21.33 -6.33 23.84
C ARG A 57 -22.29 -7.49 23.65
N VAL A 58 -21.90 -8.49 22.87
CA VAL A 58 -22.70 -9.71 22.68
C VAL A 58 -22.93 -10.42 24.02
N THR A 59 -21.90 -10.53 24.87
CA THR A 59 -22.04 -11.14 26.20
C THR A 59 -23.04 -10.38 27.08
N ALA A 60 -22.98 -9.05 27.11
CA ALA A 60 -23.91 -8.24 27.90
C ALA A 60 -25.37 -8.39 27.42
N ILE A 61 -25.59 -8.33 26.11
CA ILE A 61 -26.93 -8.48 25.50
C ILE A 61 -27.48 -9.89 25.73
N ASN A 62 -26.66 -10.92 25.57
CA ASN A 62 -27.05 -12.30 25.88
C ASN A 62 -27.36 -12.49 27.37
N SER A 63 -26.61 -11.86 28.27
CA SER A 63 -26.88 -11.90 29.71
C SER A 63 -28.24 -11.32 30.04
N ALA A 64 -28.59 -10.18 29.43
CA ALA A 64 -29.90 -9.55 29.62
C ALA A 64 -31.05 -10.47 29.15
N HIS A 65 -30.91 -11.07 27.97
CA HIS A 65 -31.90 -12.02 27.43
C HIS A 65 -32.04 -13.25 28.33
N ARG A 66 -30.92 -13.81 28.81
CA ARG A 66 -30.90 -14.98 29.69
C ARG A 66 -31.59 -14.68 31.02
N GLN A 67 -31.31 -13.54 31.65
CA GLN A 67 -31.93 -13.15 32.92
C GLN A 67 -33.43 -12.92 32.79
N SER A 68 -33.90 -12.46 31.62
CA SER A 68 -35.32 -12.30 31.31
C SER A 68 -35.99 -13.57 30.78
N GLY A 69 -35.30 -14.71 30.76
CA GLY A 69 -35.86 -16.01 30.34
C GLY A 69 -36.01 -16.19 28.82
N PHE A 70 -35.40 -15.32 28.01
CA PHE A 70 -35.43 -15.40 26.55
C PHE A 70 -34.19 -16.10 25.98
N SER A 71 -34.32 -16.58 24.74
CA SER A 71 -33.20 -17.13 23.99
C SER A 71 -32.12 -16.09 23.73
N GLU A 72 -30.86 -16.48 23.84
CA GLU A 72 -29.72 -15.60 23.60
C GLU A 72 -29.56 -15.31 22.09
N PRO A 73 -29.78 -14.08 21.62
CA PRO A 73 -29.73 -13.76 20.19
C PRO A 73 -28.35 -14.07 19.60
N GLY A 74 -27.27 -13.83 20.35
CA GLY A 74 -25.89 -14.09 19.90
C GLY A 74 -25.50 -15.57 19.77
N ARG A 75 -26.36 -16.52 20.18
CA ARG A 75 -26.12 -17.98 20.00
C ARG A 75 -26.73 -18.54 18.72
N SER A 76 -27.56 -17.78 18.01
CA SER A 76 -28.18 -18.24 16.77
C SER A 76 -27.16 -18.33 15.62
N GLN A 77 -27.20 -19.44 14.87
CA GLN A 77 -26.46 -19.62 13.63
C GLN A 77 -26.81 -18.54 12.59
N ALA A 78 -27.98 -17.90 12.71
CA ALA A 78 -28.40 -16.75 11.90
C ALA A 78 -27.58 -15.48 12.20
N VAL A 79 -27.10 -15.23 13.43
CA VAL A 79 -26.18 -14.10 13.72
C VAL A 79 -24.84 -14.33 13.03
N HIS A 80 -24.33 -15.56 13.10
CA HIS A 80 -23.10 -15.92 12.39
C HIS A 80 -23.26 -15.79 10.88
N ALA A 81 -24.38 -16.23 10.31
CA ALA A 81 -24.68 -16.08 8.89
C ALA A 81 -24.83 -14.60 8.49
N ALA A 82 -25.65 -13.81 9.19
CA ALA A 82 -25.87 -12.39 8.89
C ALA A 82 -24.61 -11.52 9.04
N LEU A 83 -23.80 -11.76 10.08
CA LEU A 83 -22.50 -11.08 10.24
C LEU A 83 -21.50 -11.52 9.16
N THR A 84 -21.57 -12.77 8.69
CA THR A 84 -20.72 -13.27 7.60
C THR A 84 -21.15 -12.69 6.26
N THR A 85 -22.46 -12.63 5.99
CA THR A 85 -23.04 -12.02 4.78
C THR A 85 -22.73 -10.53 4.72
N ARG A 86 -22.95 -9.77 5.81
CA ARG A 86 -22.59 -8.33 5.84
C ARG A 86 -21.09 -8.08 5.78
N ARG A 87 -20.29 -8.98 6.37
CA ARG A 87 -18.84 -8.96 6.17
C ARG A 87 -18.49 -9.18 4.71
N HIS A 88 -19.18 -10.09 4.03
CA HIS A 88 -18.98 -10.40 2.62
C HIS A 88 -19.41 -9.22 1.72
N GLU A 89 -20.59 -8.64 1.94
CA GLU A 89 -21.08 -7.43 1.27
C GLU A 89 -20.12 -6.25 1.45
N ARG A 90 -19.66 -6.00 2.68
CA ARG A 90 -18.67 -4.95 2.94
C ARG A 90 -17.33 -5.25 2.26
N LEU A 91 -16.90 -6.51 2.21
CA LEU A 91 -15.69 -6.91 1.49
C LEU A 91 -15.86 -6.72 -0.02
N GLN A 92 -17.04 -6.97 -0.58
CA GLN A 92 -17.36 -6.71 -1.99
C GLN A 92 -17.38 -5.21 -2.30
N THR A 93 -18.02 -4.37 -1.49
CA THR A 93 -17.97 -2.90 -1.68
C THR A 93 -16.54 -2.36 -1.59
N VAL A 94 -15.74 -2.89 -0.66
CA VAL A 94 -14.31 -2.54 -0.56
C VAL A 94 -13.55 -3.02 -1.79
N ALA A 95 -13.85 -4.21 -2.31
CA ALA A 95 -13.24 -4.72 -3.54
C ALA A 95 -13.55 -3.83 -4.75
N ASP A 96 -14.79 -3.37 -4.93
CA ASP A 96 -15.17 -2.48 -6.03
C ASP A 96 -14.43 -1.13 -5.98
N VAL A 97 -14.29 -0.56 -4.77
CA VAL A 97 -13.53 0.69 -4.56
C VAL A 97 -12.04 0.48 -4.84
N LEU A 98 -11.49 -0.66 -4.42
CA LEU A 98 -10.09 -1.00 -4.69
C LEU A 98 -9.84 -1.24 -6.17
N ASP A 99 -10.77 -1.90 -6.87
CA ASP A 99 -10.72 -2.12 -8.31
C ASP A 99 -10.74 -0.81 -9.10
N GLU A 100 -11.58 0.14 -8.68
CA GLU A 100 -11.56 1.49 -9.26
C GLU A 100 -10.24 2.20 -8.98
N ALA A 101 -9.73 2.14 -7.75
CA ALA A 101 -8.44 2.72 -7.42
C ALA A 101 -7.30 2.12 -8.27
N ILE A 102 -7.29 0.80 -8.48
CA ILE A 102 -6.32 0.11 -9.34
C ILE A 102 -6.40 0.63 -10.79
N ARG A 103 -7.61 0.86 -11.32
CA ARG A 103 -7.80 1.39 -12.69
C ARG A 103 -7.24 2.80 -12.89
N GLN A 104 -7.21 3.60 -11.83
CA GLN A 104 -6.70 4.98 -11.87
C GLN A 104 -5.17 5.06 -11.70
N LEU A 105 -4.50 3.98 -11.30
CA LEU A 105 -3.06 4.00 -11.07
C LEU A 105 -2.27 4.08 -12.39
N PRO A 106 -1.25 4.96 -12.46
CA PRO A 106 -0.40 5.08 -13.63
C PRO A 106 0.43 3.81 -13.84
N ILE A 107 0.43 3.28 -15.06
CA ILE A 107 1.25 2.11 -15.44
C ILE A 107 2.51 2.48 -16.22
N SER A 108 2.64 3.75 -16.62
CA SER A 108 3.73 4.32 -17.42
C SER A 108 4.17 5.68 -16.86
N GLY A 109 5.27 6.23 -17.38
CA GLY A 109 5.83 7.50 -16.94
C GLY A 109 6.70 7.36 -15.68
N TRP A 110 7.76 8.15 -15.62
CA TRP A 110 8.71 8.12 -14.50
C TRP A 110 8.52 9.31 -13.54
N PRO A 111 8.52 9.10 -12.20
CA PRO A 111 8.55 7.82 -11.49
C PRO A 111 7.15 7.23 -11.22
N HIS A 112 6.07 7.89 -11.60
CA HIS A 112 4.69 7.54 -11.21
C HIS A 112 4.29 6.12 -11.61
N GLY A 113 4.65 5.68 -12.81
CA GLY A 113 4.37 4.33 -13.28
C GLY A 113 5.00 3.24 -12.40
N LEU A 114 6.15 3.54 -11.79
CA LEU A 114 6.79 2.63 -10.83
C LEU A 114 5.94 2.48 -9.57
N PHE A 115 5.53 3.60 -8.98
CA PHE A 115 4.66 3.59 -7.79
C PHE A 115 3.29 2.99 -8.11
N GLY A 116 2.69 3.35 -9.23
CA GLY A 116 1.38 2.84 -9.63
C GLY A 116 1.39 1.33 -9.84
N ARG A 117 2.43 0.75 -10.44
CA ARG A 117 2.55 -0.72 -10.54
C ARG A 117 2.71 -1.41 -9.19
N ARG A 118 3.49 -0.84 -8.27
CA ARG A 118 3.65 -1.37 -6.90
C ARG A 118 2.34 -1.31 -6.13
N ASP A 119 1.71 -0.15 -6.14
CA ASP A 119 0.49 0.13 -5.40
C ASP A 119 -0.66 -0.72 -5.97
N ALA A 120 -0.74 -0.90 -7.30
CA ALA A 120 -1.72 -1.79 -7.91
C ALA A 120 -1.59 -3.22 -7.38
N LEU A 121 -0.37 -3.77 -7.29
CA LEU A 121 -0.16 -5.10 -6.73
C LEU A 121 -0.58 -5.17 -5.25
N ILE A 122 -0.24 -4.15 -4.45
CA ILE A 122 -0.69 -4.06 -3.05
C ILE A 122 -2.22 -4.10 -2.97
N LEU A 123 -2.91 -3.25 -3.72
CA LEU A 123 -4.38 -3.17 -3.68
C LEU A 123 -5.02 -4.47 -4.16
N THR A 124 -4.47 -5.13 -5.19
CA THR A 124 -4.93 -6.44 -5.65
C THR A 124 -4.82 -7.51 -4.55
N LEU A 125 -3.72 -7.53 -3.80
CA LEU A 125 -3.53 -8.48 -2.70
C LEU A 125 -4.47 -8.17 -1.52
N VAL A 126 -4.72 -6.89 -1.22
CA VAL A 126 -5.68 -6.48 -0.20
C VAL A 126 -7.11 -6.85 -0.61
N ALA A 127 -7.49 -6.63 -1.86
CA ALA A 127 -8.81 -6.98 -2.39
C ALA A 127 -9.06 -8.50 -2.33
N ALA A 128 -8.01 -9.31 -2.50
CA ALA A 128 -8.06 -10.76 -2.30
C ALA A 128 -8.20 -11.19 -0.83
N GLY A 129 -8.07 -10.26 0.12
CA GLY A 129 -8.27 -10.51 1.55
C GLY A 129 -7.00 -10.83 2.33
N LEU A 130 -5.81 -10.65 1.73
CA LEU A 130 -4.55 -10.77 2.47
C LEU A 130 -4.42 -9.61 3.46
N THR A 131 -3.95 -9.92 4.66
CA THR A 131 -3.61 -8.93 5.67
C THR A 131 -2.35 -8.17 5.29
N TYR A 132 -2.19 -6.95 5.80
CA TYR A 132 -0.99 -6.14 5.56
C TYR A 132 0.29 -6.84 6.05
N ALA A 133 0.21 -7.60 7.15
CA ALA A 133 1.32 -8.41 7.66
C ALA A 133 1.69 -9.58 6.73
N GLU A 134 0.70 -10.27 6.15
CA GLU A 134 0.94 -11.31 5.13
C GLU A 134 1.61 -10.69 3.91
N ILE A 135 1.09 -9.57 3.39
CA ILE A 135 1.66 -8.88 2.22
C ILE A 135 3.11 -8.45 2.46
N ALA A 136 3.43 -7.92 3.64
CA ALA A 136 4.78 -7.49 4.00
C ALA A 136 5.81 -8.63 4.02
N ARG A 137 5.35 -9.88 4.23
CA ARG A 137 6.20 -11.07 4.32
C ARG A 137 6.33 -11.83 3.00
N LEU A 138 5.47 -11.56 2.03
CA LEU A 138 5.49 -12.24 0.74
C LEU A 138 6.86 -12.05 0.06
N ARG A 139 7.34 -13.15 -0.50
CA ARG A 139 8.55 -13.22 -1.30
C ARG A 139 8.21 -13.35 -2.77
N ARG A 140 9.18 -13.04 -3.61
CA ARG A 140 9.01 -13.13 -5.08
C ARG A 140 8.68 -14.56 -5.53
N GLY A 141 9.26 -15.57 -4.88
CA GLY A 141 9.03 -16.98 -5.18
C GLY A 141 7.65 -17.51 -4.79
N ASP A 142 6.92 -16.79 -3.94
CA ASP A 142 5.59 -17.22 -3.46
C ASP A 142 4.51 -17.03 -4.53
N LEU A 143 4.75 -16.19 -5.55
CA LEU A 143 3.77 -15.84 -6.58
C LEU A 143 4.07 -16.58 -7.88
N ARG A 144 3.03 -17.20 -8.45
CA ARG A 144 3.11 -17.92 -9.73
C ARG A 144 1.92 -17.59 -10.60
N ARG A 145 2.19 -17.21 -11.85
CA ARG A 145 1.14 -17.05 -12.87
C ARG A 145 0.69 -18.42 -13.37
N HIS A 146 -0.62 -18.62 -13.42
CA HIS A 146 -1.25 -19.79 -14.04
C HIS A 146 -2.35 -19.32 -15.00
N GLY A 147 -1.98 -19.08 -16.26
CA GLY A 147 -2.90 -18.50 -17.25
C GLY A 147 -3.29 -17.07 -16.88
N HIS A 148 -4.57 -16.87 -16.57
CA HIS A 148 -5.13 -15.60 -16.10
C HIS A 148 -5.15 -15.48 -14.56
N GLU A 149 -4.90 -16.58 -13.85
CA GLU A 149 -4.87 -16.59 -12.39
C GLU A 149 -3.47 -16.26 -11.86
N LEU A 150 -3.46 -15.60 -10.70
CA LEU A 150 -2.29 -15.45 -9.85
C LEU A 150 -2.43 -16.38 -8.65
N VAL A 151 -1.52 -17.35 -8.54
CA VAL A 151 -1.44 -18.28 -7.42
C VAL A 151 -0.40 -17.78 -6.44
N ILE A 152 -0.76 -17.70 -5.17
CA ILE A 152 0.13 -17.35 -4.07
C ILE A 152 0.30 -18.57 -3.18
N ASP A 153 1.53 -19.02 -3.02
CA ASP A 153 1.91 -20.19 -2.22
C ASP A 153 2.77 -19.71 -1.04
N SER A 154 2.09 -19.28 0.04
CA SER A 154 2.70 -18.86 1.30
C SER A 154 2.16 -19.73 2.45
N ASP A 155 1.95 -19.18 3.66
CA ASP A 155 1.32 -19.90 4.78
C ASP A 155 -0.05 -20.50 4.43
N ARG A 156 -0.77 -19.84 3.50
CA ARG A 156 -2.02 -20.32 2.91
C ARG A 156 -1.96 -20.14 1.40
N LYS A 157 -2.57 -21.08 0.68
CA LYS A 157 -2.70 -20.98 -0.76
C LYS A 157 -3.84 -20.05 -1.15
N TRP A 158 -3.54 -19.07 -2.01
CA TRP A 158 -4.52 -18.15 -2.57
C TRP A 158 -4.55 -18.28 -4.09
N ARG A 159 -5.74 -18.11 -4.68
CA ARG A 159 -5.93 -18.02 -6.13
C ARG A 159 -6.69 -16.74 -6.41
N LEU A 160 -6.07 -15.86 -7.17
CA LEU A 160 -6.59 -14.54 -7.49
C LEU A 160 -6.90 -14.47 -8.98
N GLY A 161 -8.07 -13.93 -9.27
CA GLY A 161 -8.56 -13.69 -10.62
C GLY A 161 -9.46 -14.80 -11.15
N THR A 162 -10.24 -14.46 -12.16
CA THR A 162 -11.20 -15.34 -12.84
C THR A 162 -11.03 -15.27 -14.35
N ASP A 163 -11.59 -16.23 -15.09
CA ASP A 163 -11.57 -16.23 -16.56
C ASP A 163 -12.24 -14.97 -17.19
N GLY A 164 -13.03 -14.22 -16.42
CA GLY A 164 -13.65 -12.96 -16.85
C GLY A 164 -12.81 -11.72 -16.61
N ASP A 165 -11.65 -11.83 -15.95
CA ASP A 165 -10.83 -10.67 -15.61
C ASP A 165 -10.24 -10.02 -16.88
N PRO A 166 -10.18 -8.68 -16.95
CA PRO A 166 -9.57 -8.01 -18.09
C PRO A 166 -8.11 -8.45 -18.23
N ARG A 167 -7.73 -8.98 -19.41
CA ARG A 167 -6.39 -9.54 -19.68
C ARG A 167 -5.24 -8.61 -19.29
N GLU A 168 -5.46 -7.29 -19.33
CA GLU A 168 -4.45 -6.26 -19.04
C GLU A 168 -4.52 -5.69 -17.62
N ARG A 169 -5.58 -6.00 -16.85
CA ARG A 169 -5.85 -5.39 -15.54
C ARG A 169 -6.12 -6.40 -14.43
N GLY A 170 -6.29 -7.67 -14.76
CA GLY A 170 -6.45 -8.74 -13.78
C GLY A 170 -5.18 -8.95 -12.92
N PRO A 171 -5.29 -9.72 -11.83
CA PRO A 171 -4.22 -9.93 -10.86
C PRO A 171 -2.91 -10.42 -11.47
N ALA A 172 -2.98 -11.34 -12.43
CA ALA A 172 -1.80 -11.85 -13.15
C ALA A 172 -1.08 -10.74 -13.93
N ALA A 173 -1.81 -9.88 -14.64
CA ALA A 173 -1.22 -8.78 -15.41
C ALA A 173 -0.61 -7.70 -14.49
N VAL A 174 -1.24 -7.42 -13.35
CA VAL A 174 -0.70 -6.52 -12.32
C VAL A 174 0.61 -7.09 -11.77
N HIS A 175 0.63 -8.38 -11.41
CA HIS A 175 1.85 -9.06 -10.98
C HIS A 175 2.96 -9.01 -12.04
N ASP A 176 2.66 -9.31 -13.30
CA ASP A 176 3.67 -9.35 -14.36
C ASP A 176 4.30 -7.98 -14.60
N ARG A 177 3.50 -6.90 -14.56
CA ARG A 177 4.01 -5.53 -14.64
C ARG A 177 4.98 -5.19 -13.53
N TRP A 178 4.74 -5.69 -12.32
CA TRP A 178 5.61 -5.49 -11.16
C TRP A 178 6.85 -6.39 -11.21
N SER A 179 6.68 -7.66 -11.53
CA SER A 179 7.79 -8.62 -11.71
C SER A 179 8.77 -8.15 -12.80
N ARG A 180 8.27 -7.45 -13.83
CA ARG A 180 9.13 -6.82 -14.84
C ARG A 180 10.01 -5.69 -14.28
N VAL A 181 9.50 -4.89 -13.36
CA VAL A 181 10.31 -3.87 -12.66
C VAL A 181 11.45 -4.54 -11.91
N GLN A 182 11.15 -5.63 -11.20
CA GLN A 182 12.14 -6.36 -10.42
C GLN A 182 13.18 -7.06 -11.31
N GLU A 183 12.76 -7.68 -12.42
CA GLU A 183 13.66 -8.27 -13.42
C GLU A 183 14.66 -7.23 -13.97
N ILE A 184 14.20 -6.01 -14.27
CA ILE A 184 15.08 -4.92 -14.72
C ILE A 184 16.08 -4.55 -13.63
N LEU A 185 15.64 -4.44 -12.38
CA LEU A 185 16.50 -4.09 -11.24
C LEU A 185 17.53 -5.19 -10.92
N ASP A 186 17.17 -6.47 -11.13
CA ASP A 186 18.07 -7.60 -10.95
C ASP A 186 19.22 -7.59 -11.96
N GLY A 187 18.92 -7.28 -13.23
CA GLY A 187 19.94 -7.19 -14.30
C GLY A 187 20.72 -5.88 -14.28
N TYR A 188 20.05 -4.78 -13.92
CA TYR A 188 20.60 -3.44 -13.93
C TYR A 188 20.16 -2.70 -12.65
N PRO A 189 20.99 -2.70 -11.59
CA PRO A 189 20.68 -2.01 -10.32
C PRO A 189 20.86 -0.48 -10.46
N THR A 190 20.23 0.10 -11.48
CA THR A 190 20.24 1.53 -11.78
C THR A 190 18.84 1.99 -12.16
N ILE A 191 18.40 3.07 -11.50
CA ILE A 191 17.12 3.70 -11.81
C ILE A 191 17.06 4.29 -13.23
N ARG A 192 18.19 4.48 -13.91
CA ARG A 192 18.23 5.07 -15.26
C ARG A 192 17.61 4.15 -16.30
N VAL A 193 17.90 2.85 -16.20
CA VAL A 193 17.31 1.83 -17.10
C VAL A 193 15.82 1.72 -16.81
N LEU A 194 15.44 1.75 -15.53
CA LEU A 194 14.04 1.73 -15.14
C LEU A 194 13.27 2.97 -15.61
N ALA A 195 13.83 4.16 -15.44
CA ALA A 195 13.28 5.41 -15.95
C ALA A 195 13.10 5.38 -17.46
N HIS A 196 14.13 4.96 -18.20
CA HIS A 196 14.06 4.81 -19.65
C HIS A 196 12.94 3.85 -20.08
N TYR A 197 12.82 2.70 -19.40
CA TYR A 197 11.75 1.72 -19.63
C TYR A 197 10.34 2.30 -19.37
N PHE A 198 10.16 3.11 -18.34
CA PHE A 198 8.88 3.75 -18.05
C PHE A 198 8.53 4.90 -19.01
N GLU A 199 9.54 5.59 -19.55
CA GLU A 199 9.37 6.64 -20.56
C GLU A 199 9.14 6.07 -21.97
N HIS A 200 9.75 4.91 -22.27
CA HIS A 200 9.70 4.25 -23.58
C HIS A 200 9.35 2.77 -23.41
N PRO A 201 8.12 2.44 -22.98
CA PRO A 201 7.73 1.05 -22.79
C PRO A 201 7.73 0.30 -24.14
N PRO A 202 8.26 -0.93 -24.21
CA PRO A 202 8.23 -1.72 -25.43
C PRO A 202 6.78 -2.06 -25.83
N GLU A 203 6.50 -2.09 -27.15
CA GLU A 203 5.15 -2.22 -27.72
C GLU A 203 4.45 -3.56 -27.40
N THR A 204 5.15 -4.57 -26.87
CA THR A 204 4.54 -5.89 -26.63
C THR A 204 5.16 -6.57 -25.42
N ALA A 205 4.47 -6.52 -24.28
CA ALA A 205 4.89 -7.18 -23.04
C ALA A 205 3.91 -8.28 -22.56
N ALA A 206 2.75 -8.45 -23.21
CA ALA A 206 1.64 -9.26 -22.69
C ALA A 206 1.91 -10.78 -22.66
N ASP A 207 2.81 -11.30 -23.51
CA ASP A 207 3.07 -12.74 -23.67
C ASP A 207 4.51 -13.17 -23.34
N ARG A 208 5.26 -12.33 -22.61
CA ARG A 208 6.59 -12.74 -22.16
C ARG A 208 6.47 -13.77 -21.02
N PRO A 209 7.21 -14.90 -21.05
CA PRO A 209 7.20 -15.86 -19.95
C PRO A 209 7.62 -15.20 -18.64
N ALA A 210 7.10 -15.72 -17.53
CA ALA A 210 7.50 -15.26 -16.20
C ALA A 210 9.02 -15.31 -16.04
N PRO A 211 9.62 -14.31 -15.37
CA PRO A 211 11.07 -14.25 -15.21
C PRO A 211 11.57 -15.48 -14.45
N PHE A 212 12.70 -16.04 -14.89
CA PHE A 212 13.38 -17.07 -14.14
C PHE A 212 13.95 -16.46 -12.85
N LEU A 213 13.49 -16.93 -11.70
CA LEU A 213 14.01 -16.52 -10.40
C LEU A 213 15.08 -17.51 -9.94
N SER A 214 16.28 -17.00 -9.65
CA SER A 214 17.28 -17.77 -8.90
C SER A 214 16.77 -18.05 -7.48
N VAL A 215 17.34 -19.04 -6.79
CA VAL A 215 17.01 -19.31 -5.37
C VAL A 215 17.20 -18.05 -4.51
N VAL A 216 18.25 -17.27 -4.77
CA VAL A 216 18.51 -16.01 -4.03
C VAL A 216 17.46 -14.96 -4.34
N THR A 217 17.07 -14.83 -5.60
CA THR A 217 16.09 -13.83 -6.06
C THR A 217 14.69 -14.19 -5.59
N ALA A 218 14.35 -15.48 -5.54
CA ALA A 218 13.06 -15.98 -5.06
C ALA A 218 12.82 -15.64 -3.58
N GLU A 219 13.87 -15.61 -2.77
CA GLU A 219 13.83 -15.28 -1.34
C GLU A 219 13.70 -13.77 -1.04
N GLN A 220 13.85 -12.91 -2.06
CA GLN A 220 13.75 -11.46 -1.86
C GLN A 220 12.29 -11.03 -1.60
N PRO A 221 12.07 -9.90 -0.90
CA PRO A 221 10.75 -9.35 -0.69
C PRO A 221 10.01 -9.07 -2.00
N LEU A 222 8.72 -9.43 -2.05
CA LEU A 222 7.85 -9.09 -3.16
C LEU A 222 7.61 -7.57 -3.23
N ILE A 223 7.29 -6.95 -2.09
CA ILE A 223 7.00 -5.52 -2.00
C ILE A 223 8.19 -4.81 -1.33
N VAL A 224 8.88 -3.98 -2.09
CA VAL A 224 10.07 -3.26 -1.63
C VAL A 224 9.77 -1.80 -1.33
N SER A 225 10.53 -1.22 -0.40
CA SER A 225 10.52 0.22 -0.19
C SER A 225 11.12 0.95 -1.40
N ILE A 226 10.46 2.06 -1.77
CA ILE A 226 10.89 2.96 -2.84
C ILE A 226 10.90 4.35 -2.23
N ASP A 227 12.01 5.07 -2.34
CA ASP A 227 12.05 6.47 -1.92
C ASP A 227 11.17 7.35 -2.83
N ARG A 228 10.96 8.61 -2.46
CA ARG A 228 10.12 9.57 -3.22
C ARG A 228 10.55 9.80 -4.68
N TRP A 229 11.75 9.41 -5.08
CA TRP A 229 12.35 9.63 -6.39
C TRP A 229 12.42 8.38 -7.26
N GLY A 230 11.96 7.23 -6.75
CA GLY A 230 12.02 5.95 -7.45
C GLY A 230 13.28 5.14 -7.15
N TYR A 231 14.08 5.53 -6.17
CA TYR A 231 15.27 4.78 -5.74
C TYR A 231 14.87 3.59 -4.89
N THR A 232 15.36 2.42 -5.29
CA THR A 232 15.29 1.18 -4.52
C THR A 232 16.66 0.88 -3.93
N PRO A 233 16.77 0.52 -2.64
CA PRO A 233 18.05 0.16 -2.03
C PRO A 233 18.69 -1.05 -2.74
N LEU A 234 20.03 -1.04 -2.87
CA LEU A 234 20.79 -2.13 -3.52
C LEU A 234 20.47 -3.50 -2.91
N ARG A 235 20.21 -3.53 -1.59
CA ARG A 235 19.57 -4.67 -0.92
C ARG A 235 18.08 -4.38 -0.81
N PRO A 236 17.22 -5.15 -1.49
CA PRO A 236 15.77 -5.01 -1.37
C PRO A 236 15.33 -5.02 0.09
N THR A 237 14.73 -3.93 0.52
CA THR A 237 14.19 -3.81 1.88
C THR A 237 12.68 -4.02 1.82
N PRO A 238 12.11 -4.96 2.58
CA PRO A 238 10.66 -5.18 2.57
C PRO A 238 9.94 -3.94 3.06
N MET A 239 8.79 -3.66 2.47
CA MET A 239 7.91 -2.62 2.98
C MET A 239 7.26 -3.07 4.29
N THR A 240 7.11 -2.14 5.25
CA THR A 240 6.45 -2.44 6.51
C THR A 240 4.93 -2.57 6.33
N GLU A 241 4.29 -3.35 7.19
CA GLU A 241 2.82 -3.44 7.28
C GLU A 241 2.16 -2.05 7.40
N GLN A 242 2.74 -1.16 8.18
CA GLN A 242 2.23 0.20 8.39
C GLN A 242 2.26 1.03 7.10
N SER A 243 3.33 0.92 6.30
CA SER A 243 3.45 1.61 5.01
C SER A 243 2.47 1.06 3.98
N ILE A 244 2.26 -0.26 3.95
CA ILE A 244 1.25 -0.91 3.08
C ILE A 244 -0.15 -0.42 3.46
N ALA A 245 -0.47 -0.39 4.75
CA ALA A 245 -1.75 0.12 5.25
C ALA A 245 -1.96 1.61 4.93
N ALA A 246 -0.89 2.42 5.03
CA ALA A 246 -0.93 3.83 4.68
C ALA A 246 -1.21 4.03 3.18
N ILE A 247 -0.50 3.34 2.29
CA ILE A 247 -0.74 3.38 0.84
C ILE A 247 -2.18 2.98 0.54
N THR A 248 -2.65 1.86 1.08
CA THR A 248 -4.01 1.36 0.87
C THR A 248 -5.05 2.40 1.26
N ARG A 249 -4.92 3.00 2.46
CA ARG A 249 -5.85 4.03 2.94
C ARG A 249 -5.87 5.25 2.03
N THR A 250 -4.69 5.71 1.61
CA THR A 250 -4.55 6.90 0.76
C THR A 250 -5.14 6.69 -0.64
N GLN A 251 -5.01 5.48 -1.20
CA GLN A 251 -5.61 5.14 -2.48
C GLN A 251 -7.15 5.03 -2.37
N VAL A 252 -7.65 4.38 -1.32
CA VAL A 252 -9.10 4.26 -1.06
C VAL A 252 -9.75 5.63 -0.78
N SER A 253 -9.04 6.57 -0.14
CA SER A 253 -9.55 7.92 0.13
C SER A 253 -9.40 8.88 -1.05
N GLY A 254 -8.79 8.46 -2.17
CA GLY A 254 -8.50 9.33 -3.31
C GLY A 254 -7.46 10.42 -3.03
N GLN A 255 -6.70 10.31 -1.94
CA GLN A 255 -5.69 11.30 -1.53
C GLN A 255 -4.27 10.91 -1.97
N ALA A 256 -4.14 10.12 -3.04
CA ALA A 256 -2.86 9.63 -3.55
C ALA A 256 -1.88 10.80 -3.74
N PRO A 257 -0.64 10.72 -3.19
CA PRO A 257 0.32 11.78 -3.34
C PRO A 257 0.62 11.97 -4.84
N THR A 258 0.42 13.20 -5.31
CA THR A 258 0.89 13.59 -6.63
C THR A 258 2.41 13.54 -6.61
N HIS A 259 3.00 12.47 -7.15
CA HIS A 259 4.42 12.50 -7.47
C HIS A 259 4.63 13.68 -8.43
N ARG A 260 5.69 14.48 -8.25
CA ARG A 260 5.97 15.56 -9.20
C ARG A 260 6.68 14.96 -10.40
N HIS A 261 6.28 15.32 -11.61
CA HIS A 261 7.05 14.99 -12.80
C HIS A 261 8.48 15.48 -12.59
N ARG A 262 9.44 14.56 -12.68
CA ARG A 262 10.84 14.96 -12.70
C ARG A 262 11.07 15.67 -14.03
N THR A 263 11.68 16.85 -14.00
CA THR A 263 12.26 17.44 -15.21
C THR A 263 13.23 16.40 -15.79
N PRO A 264 13.10 16.01 -17.07
CA PRO A 264 14.01 15.06 -17.68
C PRO A 264 15.45 15.50 -17.39
N LEU A 265 16.28 14.57 -16.89
CA LEU A 265 17.71 14.85 -16.80
C LEU A 265 18.17 15.26 -18.21
N PRO A 266 18.93 16.36 -18.37
CA PRO A 266 19.45 16.72 -19.68
C PRO A 266 20.16 15.51 -20.25
N ARG A 267 19.75 15.07 -21.45
CA ARG A 267 20.43 13.98 -22.15
C ARG A 267 21.91 14.38 -22.19
N PRO A 268 22.85 13.54 -21.74
CA PRO A 268 24.26 13.86 -21.92
C PRO A 268 24.43 14.12 -23.42
N ILE A 269 25.04 15.26 -23.75
CA ILE A 269 25.41 15.57 -25.14
C ILE A 269 26.49 14.53 -25.51
N ILE A 270 26.04 13.37 -25.96
CA ILE A 270 26.91 12.38 -26.60
C ILE A 270 27.17 12.98 -27.97
N ASP A 271 28.41 13.44 -28.16
CA ASP A 271 28.93 13.93 -29.43
C ASP A 271 28.46 12.98 -30.55
N ALA A 272 27.94 13.54 -31.65
CA ALA A 272 27.40 12.76 -32.76
C ALA A 272 28.43 11.74 -33.27
N LYS A 273 29.73 12.04 -33.15
CA LYS A 273 30.84 11.12 -33.45
C LYS A 273 30.85 9.85 -32.58
N VAL A 274 30.57 9.98 -31.28
CA VAL A 274 30.54 8.84 -30.36
C VAL A 274 29.33 7.95 -30.65
N ARG A 275 28.22 8.53 -31.09
CA ARG A 275 27.01 7.80 -31.46
C ARG A 275 27.20 6.98 -32.73
N ALA A 276 27.77 7.59 -33.77
CA ALA A 276 28.12 6.91 -35.01
C ALA A 276 29.11 5.75 -34.78
N ALA A 277 30.10 5.94 -33.90
CA ALA A 277 31.06 4.88 -33.54
C ALA A 277 30.47 3.70 -32.75
N CYS A 278 29.26 3.82 -32.18
CA CYS A 278 28.58 2.73 -31.48
C CYS A 278 27.63 1.93 -32.37
N GLU A 279 27.30 2.42 -33.56
CA GLU A 279 26.40 1.78 -34.51
C GLU A 279 27.15 0.78 -35.42
N ASP A 280 28.46 0.97 -35.60
CA ASP A 280 29.36 0.02 -36.26
C ASP A 280 29.77 -1.08 -35.27
N GLY A 281 28.92 -2.10 -35.14
CA GLY A 281 29.16 -3.26 -34.30
C GLY A 281 30.38 -4.08 -34.74
N ASP A 282 31.08 -4.64 -33.74
CA ASP A 282 32.06 -5.74 -33.81
C ASP A 282 33.56 -5.41 -33.85
N GLU A 283 33.99 -4.23 -33.40
CA GLU A 283 35.38 -4.07 -32.94
C GLU A 283 35.51 -4.50 -31.48
N THR A 284 36.33 -5.52 -31.22
CA THR A 284 36.88 -5.79 -29.89
C THR A 284 37.54 -4.50 -29.38
N VAL A 285 36.83 -3.77 -28.51
CA VAL A 285 37.29 -2.50 -27.98
C VAL A 285 38.62 -2.74 -27.26
N THR A 286 39.73 -2.37 -27.93
CA THR A 286 41.06 -2.49 -27.35
C THR A 286 41.23 -1.34 -26.37
N LEU A 287 40.86 -1.59 -25.11
CA LEU A 287 41.02 -0.63 -24.04
C LEU A 287 42.51 -0.45 -23.72
N ASP A 288 42.96 0.80 -23.69
CA ASP A 288 44.28 1.15 -23.20
C ASP A 288 44.52 0.49 -21.83
N PRO A 289 45.68 -0.17 -21.58
CA PRO A 289 46.02 -0.76 -20.28
C PRO A 289 45.85 0.19 -19.08
N ARG A 290 45.92 1.52 -19.28
CA ARG A 290 45.70 2.54 -18.25
C ARG A 290 44.24 2.97 -18.10
N TYR A 291 43.33 2.51 -18.94
CA TYR A 291 41.89 2.85 -18.91
C TYR A 291 41.28 2.63 -17.53
N TYR A 292 41.47 1.45 -16.96
CA TYR A 292 40.93 1.13 -15.63
C TYR A 292 41.54 2.01 -14.53
N ARG A 293 42.85 2.30 -14.60
CA ARG A 293 43.51 3.21 -13.65
C ARG A 293 42.94 4.62 -13.75
N ARG A 294 42.76 5.16 -14.96
CA ARG A 294 42.11 6.47 -15.18
C ARG A 294 40.70 6.49 -14.62
N GLY A 295 39.92 5.43 -14.86
CA GLY A 295 38.57 5.29 -14.31
C GLY A 295 38.55 5.25 -12.78
N VAL A 296 39.48 4.54 -12.14
CA VAL A 296 39.60 4.50 -10.67
C VAL A 296 40.02 5.86 -10.12
N THR A 297 41.00 6.53 -10.74
CA THR A 297 41.43 7.88 -10.31
C THR A 297 40.31 8.91 -10.47
N ALA A 298 39.56 8.87 -11.57
CA ALA A 298 38.40 9.74 -11.78
C ALA A 298 37.33 9.51 -10.70
N ARG A 299 37.02 8.25 -10.37
CA ARG A 299 36.07 7.93 -9.28
C ARG A 299 36.57 8.40 -7.92
N ARG A 300 37.86 8.25 -7.61
CA ARG A 300 38.45 8.76 -6.35
C ARG A 300 38.35 10.29 -6.25
N ARG A 301 38.62 11.01 -7.35
CA ARG A 301 38.44 12.47 -7.40
C ARG A 301 36.99 12.87 -7.22
N ALA A 302 36.07 12.19 -7.91
CA ALA A 302 34.63 12.44 -7.75
C ALA A 302 34.15 12.15 -6.33
N GLN A 303 34.65 11.08 -5.69
CA GLN A 303 34.35 10.77 -4.29
C GLN A 303 34.87 11.85 -3.34
N ALA A 304 36.11 12.32 -3.54
CA ALA A 304 36.69 13.41 -2.75
C ALA A 304 35.92 14.74 -2.92
N TRP A 305 35.40 15.00 -4.12
CA TRP A 305 34.53 16.15 -4.37
C TRP A 305 33.15 15.96 -3.74
N LEU A 306 32.54 14.77 -3.83
CA LEU A 306 31.24 14.51 -3.19
C LEU A 306 31.30 14.61 -1.66
N THR A 307 32.46 14.32 -1.05
CA THR A 307 32.64 14.53 0.39
C THR A 307 32.65 16.01 0.77
N THR A 308 33.05 16.93 -0.11
CA THR A 308 32.98 18.38 0.17
C THR A 308 31.60 18.97 -0.09
N VAL A 309 30.74 18.29 -0.86
CA VAL A 309 29.35 18.74 -1.10
C VAL A 309 28.51 18.70 0.18
N GLY A 310 28.85 17.84 1.14
CA GLY A 310 28.21 17.84 2.46
C GLY A 310 28.36 19.18 3.17
N ASP A 311 29.59 19.70 3.22
CA ASP A 311 29.91 20.97 3.86
C ASP A 311 29.20 22.16 3.18
N GLU A 312 29.05 22.14 1.85
CA GLU A 312 28.29 23.16 1.11
C GLU A 312 26.79 23.10 1.41
N LEU A 313 26.21 21.90 1.49
CA LEU A 313 24.80 21.71 1.82
C LEU A 313 24.50 22.09 3.27
N ASP A 314 25.42 21.82 4.19
CA ASP A 314 25.32 22.26 5.59
C ASP A 314 25.35 23.79 5.66
N GLY A 315 26.21 24.46 4.89
CA GLY A 315 26.22 25.92 4.78
C GLY A 315 24.91 26.50 4.23
N VAL A 316 24.29 25.85 3.24
CA VAL A 316 22.96 26.24 2.73
C VAL A 316 21.88 26.03 3.79
N ALA A 317 21.94 24.93 4.55
CA ALA A 317 20.99 24.65 5.63
C ALA A 317 21.09 25.71 6.74
N SER A 318 22.30 26.05 7.20
CA SER A 318 22.51 27.12 8.19
C SER A 318 22.00 28.47 7.69
N ARG A 319 22.24 28.81 6.42
CA ARG A 319 21.74 30.07 5.84
C ARG A 319 20.21 30.10 5.74
N ALA A 320 19.58 28.95 5.49
CA ALA A 320 18.13 28.84 5.49
C ALA A 320 17.54 29.00 6.90
N GLU A 321 18.18 28.42 7.92
CA GLU A 321 17.80 28.61 9.34
C GLU A 321 17.92 30.08 9.76
N GLU A 322 19.02 30.76 9.42
CA GLU A 322 19.19 32.20 9.68
C GLU A 322 18.08 33.05 9.06
N LEU A 323 17.71 32.76 7.80
CA LEU A 323 16.63 33.49 7.12
C LEU A 323 15.26 33.22 7.75
N LEU A 324 15.01 31.99 8.21
CA LEU A 324 13.79 31.65 8.93
C LEU A 324 13.71 32.36 10.29
N GLU A 325 14.83 32.47 11.00
CA GLU A 325 14.92 33.21 12.27
C GLU A 325 14.71 34.72 12.06
N GLN A 326 15.30 35.30 11.00
CA GLN A 326 15.05 36.69 10.61
C GLN A 326 13.57 36.95 10.28
N LEU A 327 12.94 36.05 9.51
CA LEU A 327 11.51 36.16 9.19
C LEU A 327 10.63 36.02 10.44
N ALA A 328 10.97 35.11 11.35
CA ALA A 328 10.26 34.96 12.63
C ALA A 328 10.38 36.21 13.50
N GLY A 329 11.56 36.87 13.51
CA GLY A 329 11.77 38.16 14.18
C GLY A 329 10.90 39.28 13.62
N ILE A 330 10.87 39.43 12.29
CA ILE A 330 10.04 40.45 11.61
C ILE A 330 8.54 40.22 11.87
N VAL A 331 8.09 38.96 11.84
CA VAL A 331 6.70 38.63 12.15
C VAL A 331 6.40 38.86 13.63
N GLY A 332 7.32 38.55 14.55
CA GLY A 332 7.18 38.82 15.98
C GLY A 332 7.14 40.31 16.32
N GLU A 333 7.90 41.15 15.61
CA GLU A 333 7.85 42.62 15.74
C GLU A 333 6.52 43.19 15.23
N ALA A 334 5.97 42.65 14.13
CA ALA A 334 4.67 43.04 13.61
C ALA A 334 3.48 42.68 14.53
N TYR A 335 3.66 41.77 15.49
CA TYR A 335 2.67 41.46 16.53
C TYR A 335 2.89 42.22 17.85
N ASN A 336 4.00 42.98 17.98
CA ASN A 336 4.36 43.75 19.17
C ASN A 336 4.26 45.27 18.96
N GLU A 337 3.77 45.76 17.81
CA GLU A 337 3.35 47.16 17.70
C GLU A 337 2.12 47.39 18.61
N PRO A 338 2.21 48.26 19.62
CA PRO A 338 1.03 48.63 20.40
C PRO A 338 0.10 49.40 19.48
N THR A 339 -1.14 48.92 19.32
CA THR A 339 -2.25 49.75 18.86
C THR A 339 -2.39 50.91 19.82
N ASP A 340 -1.93 52.09 19.40
CA ASP A 340 -2.41 53.41 19.87
C ASP A 340 -2.36 54.42 18.73
#